data_AF-A0AAV5KSY6-F1
#
_entry.id   AF-A0AAV5KSY6-F1
#
_cell.length_a   1.000
_cell.length_b   1.000
_cell.length_c   1.000
_cell.angle_alpha   90.00
_cell.angle_beta   90.00
_cell.angle_gamma   90.00
#
_symmetry.space_group_name_H-M   'P 1'
#
loop_
_entity.id
_entity.type
_entity.pdbx_description
1 polymer ?
#
loop_
_entity_poly.entity_id
_entity_poly.type
_entity_poly.pdbx_seq_one_letter_code
_entity_poly.pdbx_strand_id
1 'polypeptide(L)'
;MLLVQLLVALVSAFRYDGMEINARQAKSEADALHNAIKEKAFSHEEVLRIVSTRSKTQLMATFNSYRHDHAISLSKNLQTRESGDHYIEAPHTTIKCINDSNKYFEKVLRNAIKRLGIDDGLTRVIVTRAEKDLKDIKELYYQRNSVPL
;
A
#
# COMPACT_ATOMS: atom_id res chain seq x y z
N MET A 1 15.68 -3.12 12.98
CA MET A 1 15.52 -4.58 12.75
C MET A 1 14.26 -4.90 11.93
N LEU A 2 13.09 -4.37 12.29
CA LEU A 2 11.80 -4.67 11.64
C LEU A 2 11.67 -4.22 10.18
N LEU A 3 12.21 -3.05 9.82
CA LEU A 3 12.19 -2.57 8.42
C LEU A 3 12.93 -3.55 7.49
N VAL A 4 14.10 -4.03 7.90
CA VAL A 4 14.90 -5.00 7.12
C VAL A 4 14.12 -6.29 6.94
N GLN A 5 13.47 -6.80 7.99
CA GLN A 5 12.64 -8.01 7.91
C GLN A 5 11.49 -7.85 6.91
N LEU A 6 10.77 -6.71 6.95
CA LEU A 6 9.71 -6.43 5.98
C LEU A 6 10.26 -6.38 4.55
N LEU A 7 11.34 -5.64 4.32
CA LEU A 7 11.90 -5.47 2.98
C LEU A 7 12.40 -6.81 2.42
N VAL A 8 13.13 -7.60 3.21
CA VAL A 8 13.57 -8.95 2.85
C VAL A 8 12.37 -9.83 2.52
N ALA A 9 11.32 -9.82 3.35
CA ALA A 9 10.11 -10.61 3.09
C ALA A 9 9.41 -10.17 1.79
N LEU A 10 9.33 -8.87 1.50
CA LEU A 10 8.69 -8.35 0.29
C LEU A 10 9.46 -8.68 -0.99
N VAL A 11 10.78 -8.52 -0.99
CA VAL A 11 11.61 -8.78 -2.20
C VAL A 11 11.84 -10.27 -2.45
N SER A 12 11.72 -11.11 -1.41
CA SER A 12 11.85 -12.57 -1.52
C SER A 12 10.52 -13.27 -1.84
N ALA A 13 9.41 -12.53 -1.85
CA ALA A 13 8.09 -13.12 -1.98
C ALA A 13 7.80 -13.60 -3.42
N PHE A 14 7.62 -14.90 -3.60
CA PHE A 14 7.01 -15.49 -4.79
C PHE A 14 5.53 -15.75 -4.53
N ARG A 15 4.71 -14.71 -4.68
CA ARG A 15 3.28 -14.75 -4.30
C ARG A 15 2.47 -15.57 -5.30
N TYR A 16 1.50 -16.30 -4.77
CA TYR A 16 0.44 -16.88 -5.57
C TYR A 16 -0.36 -15.78 -6.30
N ASP A 17 -0.59 -15.95 -7.60
CA ASP A 17 -1.26 -14.98 -8.47
C ASP A 17 -2.67 -15.42 -8.91
N GLY A 18 -3.23 -16.45 -8.26
CA GLY A 18 -4.58 -16.92 -8.53
C GLY A 18 -5.67 -16.00 -7.96
N MET A 19 -6.92 -16.35 -8.29
CA MET A 19 -8.13 -15.59 -7.95
C MET A 19 -8.85 -16.13 -6.71
N GLU A 20 -8.32 -17.19 -6.11
CA GLU A 20 -8.88 -17.91 -4.98
C GLU A 20 -8.83 -17.04 -3.72
N ILE A 21 -9.97 -16.98 -3.03
CA ILE A 21 -10.15 -16.20 -1.80
C ILE A 21 -10.69 -17.11 -0.71
N ASN A 22 -10.05 -17.06 0.46
CA ASN A 22 -10.61 -17.60 1.68
C ASN A 22 -11.26 -16.46 2.49
N ALA A 23 -12.58 -16.36 2.42
CA ALA A 23 -13.35 -15.30 3.07
C ALA A 23 -13.24 -15.31 4.61
N ARG A 24 -13.19 -16.51 5.22
CA ARG A 24 -13.02 -16.62 6.69
C ARG A 24 -11.66 -16.10 7.13
N GLN A 25 -10.62 -16.45 6.36
CA GLN A 25 -9.27 -15.94 6.60
C GLN A 25 -9.18 -14.43 6.34
N ALA A 26 -9.82 -13.92 5.30
CA ALA A 26 -9.87 -12.48 5.01
C ALA A 26 -10.47 -11.70 6.17
N LYS A 27 -11.56 -12.19 6.76
CA LYS A 27 -12.18 -11.58 7.95
C LYS A 27 -11.25 -11.63 9.16
N SER A 28 -10.71 -12.82 9.49
CA SER A 28 -9.80 -12.97 10.63
C SER A 28 -8.55 -12.10 10.51
N GLU A 29 -7.98 -11.97 9.31
CA GLU A 29 -6.80 -11.13 9.08
C GLU A 29 -7.16 -9.64 9.08
N ALA A 30 -8.38 -9.27 8.72
CA ALA A 30 -8.87 -7.89 8.86
C ALA A 30 -8.95 -7.48 10.34
N ASP A 31 -9.50 -8.35 11.19
CA ASP A 31 -9.56 -8.13 12.64
C ASP A 31 -8.15 -8.03 13.26
N ALA A 32 -7.22 -8.92 12.83
CA ALA A 32 -5.83 -8.89 13.27
C ALA A 32 -5.14 -7.56 12.90
N LEU A 33 -5.34 -7.09 11.65
CA LEU A 33 -4.83 -5.80 11.21
C LEU A 33 -5.44 -4.66 12.03
N HIS A 34 -6.74 -4.69 12.35
CA HIS A 34 -7.39 -3.67 13.16
C HIS A 34 -6.80 -3.58 14.58
N ASN A 35 -6.63 -4.72 15.23
CA ASN A 35 -6.06 -4.80 16.57
C ASN A 35 -4.61 -4.28 16.57
N ALA A 36 -3.80 -4.69 15.58
CA ALA A 36 -2.43 -4.20 15.45
C ALA A 36 -2.35 -2.66 15.27
N ILE A 37 -3.29 -2.05 14.54
CA ILE A 37 -3.38 -0.58 14.44
C ILE A 37 -3.71 0.04 15.78
N LYS A 38 -4.73 -0.49 16.46
CA LYS A 38 -5.22 0.04 17.73
C LYS A 38 -4.12 0.05 18.78
N GLU A 39 -3.36 -1.03 18.86
CA GLU A 39 -2.25 -1.24 19.81
C GLU A 39 -0.95 -0.56 19.38
N LYS A 40 -0.91 0.07 18.20
CA LYS A 40 0.32 0.59 17.57
C LYS A 40 1.40 -0.50 17.40
N ALA A 41 1.00 -1.76 17.37
CA ALA A 41 1.85 -2.93 17.17
C ALA A 41 1.96 -3.29 15.68
N PHE A 42 2.14 -2.28 14.81
CA PHE A 42 2.17 -2.51 13.36
C PHE A 42 3.44 -3.24 12.88
N SER A 43 4.41 -3.36 13.79
CA SER A 43 5.61 -4.20 13.69
C SER A 43 5.38 -5.66 14.08
N HIS A 44 4.16 -6.06 14.47
CA HIS A 44 3.86 -7.43 14.83
C HIS A 44 4.11 -8.35 13.64
N GLU A 45 4.75 -9.50 13.90
CA GLU A 45 5.10 -10.49 12.86
C GLU A 45 3.88 -10.91 12.02
N GLU A 46 2.69 -10.88 12.60
CA GLU A 46 1.44 -11.21 11.93
C GLU A 46 1.09 -10.20 10.83
N VAL A 47 1.24 -8.89 11.10
CA VAL A 47 1.03 -7.84 10.08
C VAL A 47 2.02 -8.05 8.94
N LEU A 48 3.30 -8.26 9.26
CA LEU A 48 4.35 -8.54 8.29
C LEU A 48 4.02 -9.78 7.46
N ARG A 49 3.62 -10.87 8.10
CA ARG A 49 3.25 -12.13 7.45
C ARG A 49 2.07 -11.93 6.50
N ILE A 50 1.01 -11.25 6.94
CA ILE A 50 -0.17 -10.96 6.10
C ILE A 50 0.28 -10.17 4.86
N VAL A 51 0.92 -9.01 5.04
CA VAL A 51 1.25 -8.13 3.92
C VAL A 51 2.32 -8.69 3.00
N SER A 52 3.24 -9.54 3.49
CA SER A 52 4.36 -10.08 2.69
C SER A 52 4.07 -11.41 1.98
N THR A 53 3.17 -12.25 2.50
CA THR A 53 3.02 -13.63 2.00
C THR A 53 1.72 -13.89 1.24
N ARG A 54 0.64 -13.15 1.51
CA ARG A 54 -0.67 -13.39 0.89
C ARG A 54 -0.69 -13.01 -0.60
N SER A 55 -1.53 -13.70 -1.38
CA SER A 55 -1.80 -13.29 -2.76
C SER A 55 -2.43 -11.90 -2.78
N LYS A 56 -2.29 -11.18 -3.91
CA LYS A 56 -2.91 -9.86 -4.05
C LYS A 56 -4.44 -9.95 -3.93
N THR A 57 -5.03 -10.97 -4.55
CA THR A 57 -6.47 -11.23 -4.51
C THR A 57 -6.97 -11.46 -3.08
N GLN A 58 -6.24 -12.25 -2.29
CA GLN A 58 -6.57 -12.46 -0.87
C GLN A 58 -6.40 -11.18 -0.04
N LEU A 59 -5.34 -10.40 -0.27
CA LEU A 59 -5.13 -9.13 0.44
C LEU A 59 -6.24 -8.12 0.16
N MET A 60 -6.70 -8.03 -1.09
CA MET A 60 -7.84 -7.19 -1.44
C MET A 60 -9.11 -7.64 -0.72
N ALA A 61 -9.35 -8.96 -0.61
CA ALA A 61 -10.46 -9.48 0.18
C ALA A 61 -10.34 -9.08 1.66
N THR A 62 -9.15 -9.23 2.27
CA THR A 62 -8.87 -8.80 3.64
C THR A 62 -9.14 -7.30 3.84
N PHE A 63 -8.68 -6.44 2.91
CA PHE A 63 -8.90 -4.99 3.00
C PHE A 63 -10.37 -4.60 2.82
N ASN A 64 -11.11 -5.33 1.98
CA ASN A 64 -12.54 -5.14 1.80
C ASN A 64 -13.33 -5.57 3.05
N SER A 65 -12.99 -6.70 3.67
CA SER A 65 -13.55 -7.11 4.96
C SER A 65 -13.27 -6.06 6.04
N TYR A 66 -12.04 -5.57 6.15
CA TYR A 66 -11.69 -4.49 7.07
C TYR A 66 -12.59 -3.25 6.88
N ARG A 67 -12.77 -2.83 5.62
CA ARG A 67 -13.61 -1.66 5.30
C ARG A 67 -15.07 -1.89 5.67
N HIS A 68 -15.58 -3.10 5.45
CA HIS A 68 -16.96 -3.47 5.80
C HIS A 68 -17.18 -3.42 7.31
N ASP A 69 -16.30 -4.05 8.08
CA ASP A 69 -16.47 -4.23 9.52
C ASP A 69 -16.16 -2.94 10.32
N HIS A 70 -15.26 -2.08 9.81
CA HIS A 70 -14.83 -0.86 10.52
C HIS A 70 -15.30 0.46 9.89
N ALA A 71 -16.09 0.40 8.82
CA ALA A 71 -16.62 1.56 8.07
C ALA A 71 -15.53 2.57 7.58
N ILE A 72 -14.26 2.17 7.57
CA ILE A 72 -13.13 2.98 7.11
C ILE A 72 -12.15 2.09 6.36
N SER A 73 -11.64 2.55 5.21
CA SER A 73 -10.59 1.81 4.49
C SER A 73 -9.32 1.75 5.33
N LEU A 74 -8.64 0.60 5.31
CA LEU A 74 -7.36 0.39 5.99
C LEU A 74 -6.35 1.50 5.69
N SER A 75 -6.17 1.84 4.40
CA SER A 75 -5.25 2.90 3.96
C SER A 75 -5.55 4.29 4.53
N LYS A 76 -6.82 4.62 4.80
CA LYS A 76 -7.23 5.90 5.40
C LYS A 76 -7.00 5.90 6.90
N ASN A 77 -7.28 4.79 7.58
CA ASN A 77 -7.02 4.64 9.02
C ASN A 77 -5.52 4.80 9.35
N LEU A 78 -4.65 4.26 8.47
CA LEU A 78 -3.20 4.40 8.59
C LEU A 78 -2.70 5.83 8.33
N GLN A 79 -3.34 6.60 7.42
CA GLN A 79 -2.95 7.99 7.14
C GLN A 79 -3.18 8.92 8.34
N THR A 80 -4.28 8.75 9.07
CA THR A 80 -4.56 9.52 10.30
C THR A 80 -3.53 9.30 11.42
N ARG A 81 -2.65 8.31 11.27
CA ARG A 81 -1.66 7.91 12.28
C ARG A 81 -0.21 8.10 11.82
N GLU A 82 0.03 8.80 10.71
CA GLU A 82 1.38 9.17 10.26
C GLU A 82 2.03 10.15 11.26
N SER A 83 2.56 9.64 12.37
CA SER A 83 3.69 10.24 13.07
C SER A 83 4.92 10.02 12.19
N GLY A 84 5.84 10.99 12.07
CA GLY A 84 7.03 10.95 11.20
C GLY A 84 8.10 9.88 11.54
N ASP A 85 7.67 8.72 12.03
CA ASP A 85 8.48 7.54 12.28
C ASP A 85 8.49 6.63 11.03
N HIS A 86 9.64 6.59 10.36
CA HIS A 86 9.88 5.81 9.15
C HIS A 86 9.60 4.30 9.31
N TYR A 87 9.65 3.75 10.53
CA TYR A 87 9.33 2.35 10.79
C TYR A 87 7.84 2.03 10.61
N ILE A 88 6.99 3.04 10.78
CA ILE A 88 5.54 2.96 10.58
C ILE A 88 5.20 3.22 9.10
N GLU A 89 6.00 4.03 8.41
CA GLU A 89 5.77 4.41 7.00
C GLU A 89 5.90 3.25 6.01
N ALA A 90 6.82 2.30 6.23
CA ALA A 90 7.06 1.23 5.25
C ALA A 90 5.90 0.21 5.15
N PRO A 91 5.36 -0.36 6.25
CA PRO A 91 4.14 -1.16 6.20
C PRO A 91 2.95 -0.37 5.63
N HIS A 92 2.79 0.90 6.01
CA HIS A 92 1.72 1.76 5.51
C HIS A 92 1.81 1.94 3.98
N THR A 93 3.00 2.21 3.48
CA THR A 93 3.27 2.36 2.05
C THR A 93 3.02 1.06 1.31
N THR A 94 3.45 -0.07 1.88
CA THR A 94 3.19 -1.41 1.33
C THR A 94 1.69 -1.65 1.15
N ILE A 95 0.89 -1.40 2.19
CA ILE A 95 -0.57 -1.56 2.13
C ILE A 95 -1.19 -0.63 1.08
N LYS A 96 -0.75 0.63 1.00
CA LYS A 96 -1.23 1.57 -0.03
C LYS A 96 -0.93 1.08 -1.43
N CYS A 97 0.31 0.62 -1.68
CA CYS A 97 0.71 0.09 -2.99
C CYS A 97 -0.09 -1.14 -3.39
N ILE A 98 -0.39 -2.04 -2.44
CA ILE A 98 -1.20 -3.24 -2.70
C ILE A 98 -2.66 -2.87 -2.95
N ASN A 99 -3.21 -1.95 -2.16
CA ASN A 99 -4.62 -1.55 -2.27
C ASN A 99 -4.89 -0.75 -3.56
N ASP A 100 -3.98 0.14 -3.93
CA ASP A 100 -4.10 0.98 -5.13
C ASP A 100 -2.72 1.53 -5.55
N SER A 101 -2.06 0.83 -6.47
CA SER A 101 -0.76 1.24 -7.00
C SER A 101 -0.81 2.58 -7.72
N ASN A 102 -1.91 2.89 -8.41
CA ASN A 102 -2.02 4.09 -9.22
C ASN A 102 -2.11 5.32 -8.31
N LYS A 103 -2.86 5.25 -7.21
CA LYS A 103 -2.89 6.29 -6.17
C LYS A 103 -1.52 6.51 -5.52
N TYR A 104 -0.74 5.45 -5.34
CA TYR A 104 0.62 5.59 -4.82
C TYR A 104 1.52 6.36 -5.79
N PHE A 105 1.56 5.93 -7.06
CA PHE A 105 2.40 6.57 -8.07
C PHE A 105 1.97 8.00 -8.38
N GLU A 106 0.66 8.29 -8.41
CA GLU A 106 0.15 9.67 -8.51
C GLU A 106 0.70 10.55 -7.38
N LYS A 107 0.68 10.07 -6.14
CA LYS A 107 1.22 10.82 -5.00
C LYS A 107 2.73 11.03 -5.11
N VAL A 108 3.48 10.03 -5.58
CA VAL A 108 4.92 10.15 -5.83
C VAL A 108 5.20 11.23 -6.86
N LEU A 109 4.51 11.20 -8.00
CA LEU A 109 4.65 12.20 -9.07
C LEU A 109 4.30 13.60 -8.58
N ARG A 110 3.18 13.75 -7.88
CA ARG A 110 2.75 15.04 -7.32
C ARG A 110 3.77 15.62 -6.34
N ASN A 111 4.35 14.78 -5.50
CA ASN A 111 5.36 15.21 -4.54
C ASN A 111 6.67 15.59 -5.25
N ALA A 112 7.07 14.82 -6.26
CA ALA A 112 8.26 15.09 -7.07
C ALA A 112 8.13 16.42 -7.83
N ILE A 113 6.99 16.68 -8.48
CA ILE A 113 6.74 17.92 -9.24
C ILE A 113 6.66 19.16 -8.34
N LYS A 114 6.16 19.04 -7.12
CA LYS A 114 6.09 20.15 -6.16
C LYS A 114 7.46 20.56 -5.60
N ARG A 115 8.46 19.68 -5.67
CA ARG A 115 9.81 19.98 -5.19
C ARG A 115 10.55 20.80 -6.26
N LEU A 116 11.20 21.87 -5.84
CA LEU A 116 12.10 22.63 -6.70
C LEU A 116 13.37 21.81 -6.95
N GLY A 117 13.44 21.12 -8.08
CA GLY A 117 14.61 20.33 -8.50
C GLY A 117 14.26 19.09 -9.32
N ILE A 118 15.30 18.38 -9.78
CA ILE A 118 15.14 17.05 -10.40
C ILE A 118 14.97 16.04 -9.26
N ASP A 119 13.81 15.41 -9.18
CA ASP A 119 13.52 14.34 -8.20
C ASP A 119 13.58 12.99 -8.92
N ASP A 120 14.46 12.10 -8.48
CA ASP A 120 14.62 10.74 -9.04
C ASP A 120 13.32 9.93 -9.05
N GLY A 121 12.38 10.26 -8.17
CA GLY A 121 11.05 9.67 -8.12
C GLY A 121 10.25 9.95 -9.40
N LEU A 122 10.40 11.12 -10.02
CA LEU A 122 9.74 11.45 -11.29
C LEU A 122 10.20 10.50 -12.39
N THR A 123 11.51 10.47 -12.64
CA THR A 123 12.11 9.61 -13.68
C THR A 123 11.78 8.14 -13.44
N ARG A 124 11.91 7.67 -12.20
CA ARG A 124 11.62 6.26 -11.86
C ARG A 124 10.17 5.88 -12.14
N VAL A 125 9.20 6.71 -11.79
CA VAL A 125 7.79 6.40 -12.03
C VAL A 125 7.47 6.44 -13.53
N ILE A 126 7.90 7.46 -14.26
CA ILE A 126 7.64 7.56 -15.70
C ILE A 126 8.23 6.35 -16.43
N VAL A 127 9.50 6.02 -16.19
CA VAL A 127 10.18 4.92 -16.90
C VAL A 127 9.58 3.55 -16.54
N THR A 128 9.39 3.26 -15.25
CA THR A 128 8.94 1.91 -14.84
C THR A 128 7.47 1.63 -15.10
N ARG A 129 6.64 2.66 -15.31
CA ARG A 129 5.19 2.52 -15.52
C ARG A 129 4.74 2.77 -16.95
N ALA A 130 5.61 3.31 -17.81
CA ALA A 130 5.28 3.70 -19.19
C ALA A 130 4.51 2.61 -19.97
N GLU A 131 4.97 1.37 -19.86
CA GLU A 131 4.44 0.22 -20.61
C GLU A 131 3.43 -0.61 -19.82
N LYS A 132 3.00 -0.14 -18.64
CA LYS A 132 2.12 -0.89 -17.74
C LYS A 132 0.80 -0.18 -17.50
N ASP A 133 0.83 0.92 -16.77
CA ASP A 133 -0.36 1.62 -16.28
C ASP A 133 -0.15 3.13 -16.14
N LEU A 134 0.88 3.69 -16.80
CA LEU A 134 1.13 5.13 -16.79
C LEU A 134 -0.08 5.92 -17.30
N LYS A 135 -0.83 5.40 -18.29
CA LYS A 135 -2.06 6.05 -18.78
C LYS A 135 -3.07 6.27 -17.66
N ASP A 136 -3.33 5.25 -16.85
CA ASP A 136 -4.28 5.33 -15.73
C ASP A 136 -3.75 6.27 -14.62
N ILE A 137 -2.43 6.25 -14.39
CA ILE A 137 -1.78 7.16 -13.45
C ILE A 137 -1.92 8.61 -13.91
N LYS A 138 -1.77 8.90 -15.22
CA LYS A 138 -1.95 10.25 -15.80
C LYS A 138 -3.37 10.75 -15.62
N GLU A 139 -4.36 9.90 -15.90
CA GLU A 139 -5.77 10.26 -15.74
C GLU A 139 -6.11 10.53 -14.27
N LEU A 140 -5.64 9.67 -13.35
CA LEU A 140 -5.81 9.88 -11.91
C LEU A 140 -5.10 11.15 -11.42
N TYR A 141 -3.92 11.46 -11.95
CA TYR A 141 -3.19 12.69 -11.64
C TYR A 141 -4.00 13.92 -12.04
N TYR A 142 -4.56 13.94 -13.25
CA TYR A 142 -5.43 15.01 -13.71
C TYR A 142 -6.66 15.18 -12.82
N GLN A 143 -7.37 14.07 -12.51
CA GLN A 143 -8.55 14.09 -11.64
C GLN A 143 -8.26 14.67 -10.24
N ARG A 144 -7.05 14.50 -9.73
CA ARG A 144 -6.67 14.93 -8.38
C ARG A 144 -6.03 16.31 -8.30
N ASN A 145 -5.38 16.76 -9.37
CA ASN A 145 -4.57 17.97 -9.38
C ASN A 145 -5.12 19.04 -10.33
N SER A 146 -6.11 18.70 -11.15
CA SER A 146 -6.71 19.58 -12.18
C SER A 146 -5.70 20.12 -13.20
N VAL A 147 -4.54 19.46 -13.33
CA VAL A 147 -3.45 19.77 -14.26
C VAL A 147 -3.00 18.46 -14.90
N PRO A 148 -2.83 18.40 -16.23
CA PRO A 148 -2.36 17.20 -16.89
C PRO A 148 -0.94 16.85 -16.42
N LEU A 149 -0.65 15.55 -16.33
CA LEU A 149 0.71 15.04 -16.12
C LEU A 149 1.52 15.08 -17.42
#